data_AF-A0AAJ5IS19-F1
#
_entry.id   AF-A0AAJ5IS19-F1
#
_cell.length_a   1.000
_cell.length_b   1.000
_cell.length_c   1.000
_cell.angle_alpha   90.00
_cell.angle_beta   90.00
_cell.angle_gamma   90.00
#
_symmetry.space_group_name_H-M   'P 1'
#
loop_
_entity.id
_entity.type
_entity.pdbx_description
1 polymer ?
#
loop_
_entity_poly.entity_id
_entity_poly.type
_entity_poly.pdbx_seq_one_letter_code
_entity_poly.pdbx_strand_id
1 'polypeptide(L)'
;MFAEKLSPLILNHPDEAEGLRRLASFIQGYESQGGEALPRIRLNPNRMFDIMQAGTSAHLAILINILVTGRIIKRFLIVRCPSGEGLSFQSYGDIPEIVRDPGMDTEFEVLAANVEPTYRLVLD
;
A
#
# COMPACT_ATOMS: atom_id res chain seq x y z
N MET A 1 2.62 -19.62 -3.10
CA MET A 1 2.62 -18.61 -2.02
C MET A 1 2.61 -17.22 -2.65
N PHE A 2 1.95 -16.23 -2.07
CA PHE A 2 1.89 -14.87 -2.61
C PHE A 2 3.29 -14.26 -2.77
N ALA A 3 4.19 -14.45 -1.80
CA ALA A 3 5.55 -13.90 -1.87
C ALA A 3 6.31 -14.35 -3.13
N GLU A 4 6.00 -15.53 -3.69
CA GLU A 4 6.61 -16.04 -4.93
C GLU A 4 6.27 -15.19 -6.16
N LYS A 5 5.17 -14.42 -6.13
CA LYS A 5 4.84 -13.46 -7.20
C LYS A 5 5.93 -12.38 -7.36
N LEU A 6 6.77 -12.12 -6.35
CA LEU A 6 7.87 -11.16 -6.42
C LEU A 6 9.13 -11.73 -7.11
N SER A 7 9.28 -13.06 -7.21
CA SER A 7 10.45 -13.70 -7.85
C SER A 7 10.78 -13.19 -9.26
N PRO A 8 9.83 -13.11 -10.21
CA PRO A 8 10.13 -12.57 -11.54
C PRO A 8 10.55 -11.09 -11.49
N LEU A 9 10.02 -10.30 -10.56
CA LEU A 9 10.41 -8.90 -10.42
C LEU A 9 11.83 -8.77 -9.88
N ILE A 10 12.21 -9.61 -8.90
CA ILE A 10 13.57 -9.65 -8.34
C ILE A 10 14.60 -10.00 -9.42
N LEU A 11 14.25 -10.90 -10.35
CA LEU A 11 15.15 -11.30 -11.44
C LEU A 11 15.27 -10.21 -12.52
N ASN A 12 14.19 -9.50 -12.80
CA ASN A 12 14.16 -8.49 -13.87
C ASN A 12 14.64 -7.10 -13.42
N HIS A 13 14.76 -6.87 -12.11
CA HIS A 13 15.16 -5.59 -11.51
C HIS A 13 16.31 -5.80 -10.52
N PRO A 14 17.54 -6.07 -11.00
CA PRO A 14 18.66 -6.45 -10.14
C PRO A 14 19.10 -5.32 -9.19
N ASP A 15 18.96 -4.05 -9.60
CA ASP A 15 19.32 -2.89 -8.79
C ASP A 15 18.34 -2.69 -7.63
N GLU A 16 17.07 -3.03 -7.82
CA GLU A 16 16.00 -2.96 -6.82
C GLU A 16 15.76 -4.28 -6.07
N ALA A 17 16.49 -5.34 -6.42
CA ALA A 17 16.24 -6.71 -5.98
C ALA A 17 16.22 -6.85 -4.45
N GLU A 18 17.10 -6.15 -3.74
CA GLU A 18 17.18 -6.22 -2.29
C GLU A 18 15.93 -5.65 -1.60
N GLY A 19 15.41 -4.52 -2.10
CA GLY A 19 14.17 -3.94 -1.60
C GLY A 19 12.97 -4.88 -1.85
N LEU A 20 12.91 -5.48 -3.04
CA LEU A 20 11.88 -6.44 -3.40
C LEU A 20 11.96 -7.73 -2.56
N ARG A 21 13.16 -8.25 -2.28
CA ARG A 21 13.37 -9.41 -1.40
C ARG A 21 12.88 -9.13 0.02
N ARG A 22 13.17 -7.94 0.56
CA ARG A 22 12.70 -7.56 1.91
C ARG A 22 11.18 -7.52 1.99
N LEU A 23 10.53 -6.98 0.97
CA LEU A 23 9.07 -7.00 0.89
C LEU A 23 8.54 -8.44 0.78
N ALA A 24 9.17 -9.30 -0.03
CA ALA A 24 8.80 -10.71 -0.14
C ALA A 24 8.89 -11.42 1.22
N SER A 25 9.99 -11.25 1.95
CA SER A 25 10.17 -11.80 3.30
C SER A 25 9.14 -11.29 4.29
N PHE A 26 8.81 -9.99 4.23
CA PHE A 26 7.76 -9.40 5.04
C PHE A 26 6.40 -10.05 4.78
N ILE A 27 6.04 -10.25 3.50
CA ILE A 27 4.77 -10.90 3.13
C ILE A 27 4.78 -12.38 3.55
N GLN A 28 5.88 -13.09 3.32
CA GLN A 28 6.05 -14.49 3.71
C GLN A 28 5.88 -14.71 5.22
N GLY A 29 6.22 -13.71 6.04
CA GLY A 29 5.95 -13.71 7.49
C GLY A 29 4.45 -13.85 7.81
N TYR A 30 3.59 -13.16 7.06
CA TYR A 30 2.13 -13.29 7.21
C TYR A 30 1.59 -14.60 6.63
N GLU A 31 2.19 -15.12 5.57
CA GLU A 31 1.82 -16.42 5.00
C GLU A 31 2.12 -17.56 5.98
N SER A 32 3.29 -17.52 6.62
CA SER A 32 3.71 -18.50 7.63
C SER A 32 2.80 -18.51 8.86
N GLN A 33 2.03 -17.43 9.09
CA GLN A 33 1.05 -17.30 10.18
C GLN A 33 -0.38 -17.68 9.75
N GLY A 34 -0.54 -18.38 8.63
CA GLY A 34 -1.83 -18.87 8.13
C GLY A 34 -2.46 -18.01 7.03
N GLY A 35 -1.84 -16.90 6.63
CA GLY A 35 -2.22 -16.14 5.43
C GLY A 35 -3.53 -15.34 5.51
N GLU A 36 -4.38 -15.55 6.53
CA GLU A 36 -5.66 -14.84 6.70
C GLU A 36 -5.49 -13.31 6.83
N ALA A 37 -4.31 -12.86 7.25
CA ALA A 37 -3.98 -11.45 7.41
C ALA A 37 -3.55 -10.76 6.11
N LEU A 38 -3.22 -11.49 5.04
CA LEU A 38 -2.76 -10.90 3.76
C LEU A 38 -3.72 -9.83 3.19
N PRO A 39 -5.06 -10.03 3.15
CA PRO A 39 -5.98 -9.02 2.63
C PRO A 39 -6.03 -7.73 3.47
N ARG A 40 -5.65 -7.84 4.75
CA ARG A 40 -5.65 -6.73 5.71
C ARG A 40 -4.36 -5.92 5.65
N ILE A 41 -3.33 -6.39 4.93
CA ILE A 41 -2.09 -5.65 4.78
C ILE A 41 -2.38 -4.30 4.09
N ARG A 42 -1.89 -3.25 4.73
CA ARG A 42 -1.87 -1.87 4.21
C ARG A 42 -0.43 -1.40 4.19
N LEU A 43 0.01 -0.99 3.01
CA LEU A 43 1.36 -0.52 2.73
C LEU A 43 1.26 0.95 2.37
N ASN A 44 1.45 1.85 3.33
CA ASN A 44 1.61 3.27 3.01
C ASN A 44 3.08 3.52 2.59
N PRO A 45 3.38 4.64 1.90
CA PRO A 45 4.73 4.93 1.43
C PRO A 45 5.80 4.86 2.53
N ASN A 46 5.52 5.35 3.73
CA ASN A 46 6.46 5.33 4.86
C ASN A 46 6.79 3.90 5.30
N ARG A 47 5.75 3.06 5.52
CA ARG A 47 5.94 1.66 5.87
C ARG A 47 6.69 0.90 4.77
N MET A 48 6.42 1.21 3.51
CA MET A 48 7.13 0.63 2.38
C MET A 48 8.60 1.05 2.34
N PHE A 49 8.88 2.32 2.64
CA PHE A 49 10.24 2.84 2.79
C PHE A 49 11.03 2.03 3.83
N ASP A 50 10.43 1.80 4.99
CA ASP A 50 11.06 1.10 6.11
C ASP A 50 11.29 -0.40 5.81
N ILE A 51 10.27 -1.08 5.26
CA ILE A 51 10.35 -2.52 4.91
C ILE A 51 11.43 -2.73 3.85
N MET A 52 11.37 -1.96 2.76
CA MET A 52 12.26 -2.15 1.61
C MET A 52 13.62 -1.48 1.80
N GLN A 53 13.80 -0.68 2.86
CA GLN A 53 15.00 0.11 3.11
C GLN A 53 15.42 0.92 1.87
N ALA A 54 14.48 1.64 1.28
CA ALA A 54 14.67 2.30 -0.02
C ALA A 54 15.79 3.37 0.00
N GLY A 55 16.13 3.91 1.17
CA GLY A 55 17.21 4.89 1.37
C GLY A 55 16.87 6.30 0.87
N THR A 56 16.14 6.43 -0.24
CA THR A 56 15.65 7.70 -0.78
C THR A 56 14.22 7.59 -1.29
N SER A 57 13.48 8.71 -1.27
CA SER A 57 12.10 8.76 -1.78
C SER A 57 12.02 8.46 -3.28
N ALA A 58 13.05 8.83 -4.05
CA ALA A 58 13.13 8.53 -5.48
C ALA A 58 13.25 7.03 -5.73
N HIS A 59 14.13 6.34 -4.99
CA HIS A 59 14.27 4.90 -5.09
C HIS A 59 13.01 4.16 -4.61
N LEU A 60 12.35 4.65 -3.57
CA LEU A 60 11.04 4.13 -3.16
C LEU A 60 9.99 4.25 -4.28
N ALA A 61 9.96 5.38 -4.99
CA ALA A 61 9.01 5.57 -6.09
C ALA A 61 9.24 4.56 -7.23
N ILE A 62 10.50 4.23 -7.53
CA ILE A 62 10.87 3.19 -8.50
C ILE A 62 10.34 1.82 -8.03
N LEU A 63 10.63 1.43 -6.78
CA LEU A 63 10.16 0.18 -6.18
C LEU A 63 8.62 0.07 -6.21
N ILE A 64 7.91 1.14 -5.83
CA ILE A 64 6.44 1.19 -5.91
C ILE A 64 5.97 0.99 -7.34
N ASN A 65 6.59 1.66 -8.31
CA ASN A 65 6.22 1.55 -9.72
C ASN A 65 6.40 0.11 -10.25
N ILE A 66 7.50 -0.55 -9.88
CA ILE A 66 7.74 -1.96 -10.22
C ILE A 66 6.62 -2.84 -9.65
N LEU A 67 6.28 -2.66 -8.37
CA LEU A 67 5.25 -3.47 -7.70
C LEU A 67 3.84 -3.24 -8.27
N VAL A 68 3.51 -2.00 -8.64
CA VAL A 68 2.22 -1.66 -9.29
C VAL A 68 2.16 -2.25 -10.70
N THR A 69 3.21 -2.07 -11.50
CA THR A 69 3.28 -2.58 -12.88
C THR A 69 3.26 -4.11 -12.90
N GLY A 70 3.97 -4.74 -11.97
CA GLY A 70 3.97 -6.19 -11.74
C GLY A 70 2.71 -6.75 -11.10
N ARG A 71 1.68 -5.92 -10.86
CA ARG A 71 0.41 -6.29 -10.23
C ARG A 71 0.59 -7.01 -8.89
N ILE A 72 1.59 -6.61 -8.11
CA ILE A 72 1.76 -7.07 -6.72
C ILE A 72 0.90 -6.25 -5.79
N ILE A 73 0.86 -4.93 -6.03
CA ILE A 73 0.09 -3.99 -5.24
C ILE A 73 -0.79 -3.11 -6.13
N LYS A 74 -1.92 -2.66 -5.58
CA LYS A 74 -2.79 -1.66 -6.19
C LYS A 74 -2.87 -0.44 -5.27
N ARG A 75 -2.82 0.75 -5.87
CA ARG A 75 -2.99 2.03 -5.18
C ARG A 75 -4.47 2.24 -4.84
N PHE A 76 -4.70 2.76 -3.65
CA PHE A 76 -5.95 3.32 -3.16
C PHE A 76 -5.66 4.67 -2.50
N LEU A 77 -6.70 5.46 -2.32
CA LEU A 77 -6.66 6.69 -1.53
C LEU A 77 -7.42 6.44 -0.24
N ILE A 78 -6.87 6.92 0.87
CA ILE A 78 -7.56 6.95 2.16
C ILE A 78 -7.87 8.41 2.47
N VAL A 79 -9.14 8.70 2.72
CA VAL A 79 -9.56 9.93 3.39
C VAL A 79 -9.51 9.67 4.89
N ARG A 80 -8.67 10.42 5.61
CA ARG A 80 -8.55 10.37 7.07
C ARG A 80 -9.69 11.15 7.70
N CYS A 81 -10.49 10.45 8.49
CA CYS A 81 -11.57 11.04 9.27
C CYS A 81 -11.01 11.65 10.57
N PRO A 82 -11.64 12.70 11.13
CA PRO A 82 -11.29 13.26 12.44
C PRO A 82 -11.26 12.24 13.59
N SER A 83 -12.10 11.21 13.54
CA SER A 83 -12.08 10.06 14.47
C SER A 83 -10.80 9.22 14.43
N GLY A 84 -9.98 9.38 13.40
CA GLY A 84 -8.83 8.53 13.10
C GLY A 84 -9.16 7.36 12.16
N GLU A 85 -10.44 7.15 11.83
CA GLU A 85 -10.84 6.18 10.81
C GLU A 85 -10.40 6.59 9.40
N GLY A 86 -10.41 5.64 8.47
CA GLY A 86 -9.96 5.86 7.10
C GLY A 86 -10.92 5.26 6.08
N LEU A 87 -11.50 6.10 5.22
CA LEU A 87 -12.37 5.67 4.14
C LEU A 87 -11.58 5.52 2.84
N SER A 88 -11.77 4.41 2.15
CA SER A 88 -10.93 4.01 1.02
C SER A 88 -11.62 4.21 -0.33
N PHE A 89 -10.92 4.85 -1.25
CA PHE A 89 -11.37 5.18 -2.60
C PHE A 89 -10.36 4.69 -3.65
N GLN A 90 -10.78 4.47 -4.90
CA GLN A 90 -9.88 3.98 -5.95
C GLN A 90 -9.12 5.11 -6.65
N SER A 91 -9.75 6.27 -6.82
CA SER A 91 -9.18 7.45 -7.47
C SER A 91 -9.64 8.74 -6.81
N TYR A 92 -8.96 9.86 -7.11
CA TYR A 92 -9.35 11.18 -6.60
C TYR A 92 -10.74 11.60 -7.09
N GLY A 93 -11.15 11.17 -8.28
CA GLY A 93 -12.49 11.45 -8.82
C GLY A 93 -13.61 10.68 -8.12
N ASP A 94 -13.27 9.62 -7.39
CA ASP A 94 -14.24 8.86 -6.59
C ASP A 94 -14.44 9.45 -5.18
N ILE A 95 -13.63 10.44 -4.79
CA ILE A 95 -13.68 11.05 -3.48
C ILE A 95 -14.75 12.15 -3.50
N PRO A 96 -15.85 12.03 -2.73
CA PRO A 96 -16.82 13.09 -2.62
C PRO A 96 -16.24 14.27 -1.83
N GLU A 97 -16.72 15.49 -2.12
CA GLU A 97 -16.30 16.71 -1.41
C GLU A 97 -16.67 16.66 0.09
N ILE A 98 -17.72 15.91 0.43
CA ILE A 98 -18.19 15.73 1.81
C ILE A 98 -18.27 14.24 2.11
N VAL A 99 -17.73 13.85 3.26
CA VAL A 99 -17.72 12.48 3.76
C VAL A 99 -18.26 12.45 5.18
N ARG A 100 -19.02 11.40 5.52
CA ARG A 100 -19.48 11.16 6.89
C ARG A 100 -18.46 10.31 7.64
N ASP A 101 -17.96 10.84 8.76
CA ASP A 101 -17.09 10.13 9.69
C ASP A 101 -17.89 9.04 10.42
N PRO A 102 -17.54 7.75 10.26
CA PRO A 102 -18.28 6.66 10.92
C PRO A 102 -18.14 6.67 12.44
N GLY A 103 -17.02 7.17 12.97
CA GLY A 103 -16.72 7.15 14.41
C GLY A 103 -17.40 8.28 15.19
N MET A 104 -17.67 9.41 14.54
CA MET A 104 -18.34 10.57 15.15
C MET A 104 -19.74 10.85 14.57
N ASP A 105 -20.15 10.06 13.58
CA ASP A 105 -21.41 10.19 12.84
C ASP A 105 -21.65 11.60 12.23
N THR A 106 -20.57 12.33 11.96
CA THR A 106 -20.58 13.75 11.53
C THR A 106 -19.99 13.91 10.13
N GLU A 107 -20.56 14.83 9.34
CA GLU A 107 -20.05 15.16 8.01
C GLU A 107 -18.90 16.16 8.06
N PHE A 108 -17.91 15.98 7.18
CA PHE A 108 -16.80 16.91 7.04
C PHE A 108 -16.37 17.05 5.59
N GLU A 109 -15.80 18.21 5.27
CA GLU A 109 -15.23 18.50 3.95
C GLU A 109 -13.91 17.77 3.75
N VAL A 110 -13.77 17.12 2.59
CA VAL A 110 -12.54 16.42 2.23
C VAL A 110 -11.54 17.40 1.65
N LEU A 111 -10.53 17.71 2.45
CA LEU A 111 -9.39 18.51 2.03
C LEU A 111 -8.26 17.62 1.51
N ALA A 112 -7.46 18.12 0.56
CA ALA A 112 -6.31 17.39 0.02
C ALA A 112 -5.32 16.93 1.10
N ALA A 113 -5.17 17.70 2.18
CA ALA A 113 -4.33 17.36 3.33
C ALA A 113 -4.82 16.10 4.09
N ASN A 114 -6.09 15.73 3.94
CA ASN A 114 -6.70 14.59 4.60
C ASN A 114 -6.66 13.32 3.73
N VAL A 115 -6.09 13.41 2.52
CA VAL A 115 -6.05 12.30 1.55
C VAL A 115 -4.64 11.72 1.46
N GLU A 116 -4.49 10.44 1.82
CA GLU A 116 -3.23 9.73 1.80
C GLU A 116 -3.25 8.58 0.78
N PRO A 117 -2.17 8.36 0.01
CA PRO A 117 -2.05 7.14 -0.77
C PRO A 117 -1.77 5.93 0.13
N THR A 118 -2.45 4.83 -0.14
CA THR A 118 -2.17 3.51 0.45
C THR A 118 -2.10 2.46 -0.63
N TYR A 119 -1.38 1.38 -0.38
CA TYR A 119 -1.27 0.25 -1.30
C TYR A 119 -1.76 -1.03 -0.61
N ARG A 120 -2.44 -1.88 -1.38
CA ARG A 120 -2.95 -3.19 -0.95
C ARG A 120 -2.44 -4.27 -1.89
N LEU A 121 -2.27 -5.49 -1.38
CA LEU A 121 -1.88 -6.64 -2.18
C LEU A 121 -3.00 -7.03 -3.17
N VAL A 122 -2.60 -7.46 -4.37
CA VAL A 122 -3.48 -7.91 -5.46
C VAL A 122 -3.60 -9.44 -5.39
N LEU A 123 -4.60 -9.92 -4.65
CA LEU A 123 -4.75 -11.33 -4.27
C LEU A 123 -5.44 -12.21 -5.33
N ASP A 124 -5.98 -11.60 -6.37
CA ASP A 124 -6.55 -12.25 -7.56
C ASP A 124 -5.51 -12.92 -8.47
#